data_AF-A0A927PS21-F1
#
_entry.id   AF-A0A927PS21-F1
#
_cell.length_a   1.000
_cell.length_b   1.000
_cell.length_c   1.000
_cell.angle_alpha   90.00
_cell.angle_beta   90.00
_cell.angle_gamma   90.00
#
_symmetry.space_group_name_H-M   'P 1'
#
loop_
_entity.id
_entity.type
_entity.pdbx_description
1 polymer ?
#
loop_
_entity_poly.entity_id
_entity_poly.type
_entity_poly.pdbx_seq_one_letter_code
_entity_poly.pdbx_strand_id
1 'polypeptide(L)'
;MRTFLLSAILGFAAPLPQPVNAQNASFFDCQNERLRITIAPMRLDKALAQFTNITRCPVSIDTDRVKGRPTRNMKTALIKGHLTPRQALVRMLRGTPLKSAPIHGGFSVSK
;
A
#
# COMPACT_ATOMS: atom_id res chain seq x y z
N MET A 1 -32.88 43.14 -52.07
CA MET A 1 -32.34 41.78 -51.91
C MET A 1 -30.86 41.87 -51.57
N ARG A 2 -30.47 41.54 -50.34
CA ARG A 2 -29.09 41.22 -49.97
C ARG A 2 -29.12 40.41 -48.68
N THR A 3 -29.03 39.11 -48.86
CA THR A 3 -28.90 38.06 -47.85
C THR A 3 -27.56 38.23 -47.13
N PHE A 4 -27.57 38.31 -45.80
CA PHE A 4 -26.38 38.10 -44.98
C PHE A 4 -26.53 36.78 -44.23
N LEU A 5 -25.81 35.77 -44.75
CA LEU A 5 -25.49 34.51 -44.10
C LEU A 5 -24.18 34.72 -43.34
N LEU A 6 -24.15 34.46 -42.03
CA LEU A 6 -22.94 34.16 -41.25
C LEU A 6 -23.39 33.39 -39.99
N SER A 7 -23.41 32.06 -40.08
CA SER A 7 -22.35 31.15 -39.60
C SER A 7 -22.28 31.08 -38.07
N ALA A 8 -23.08 30.19 -37.49
CA ALA A 8 -22.96 29.75 -36.10
C ALA A 8 -21.77 28.80 -35.95
N ILE A 9 -20.74 29.22 -35.21
CA ILE A 9 -19.59 28.38 -34.87
C ILE A 9 -19.93 27.70 -33.54
N LEU A 10 -20.34 26.43 -33.59
CA LEU A 10 -20.41 25.56 -32.41
C LEU A 10 -18.98 25.19 -32.00
N GLY A 11 -18.47 25.87 -30.97
CA GLY A 11 -17.23 25.50 -30.31
C GLY A 11 -17.45 24.26 -29.45
N PHE A 12 -16.93 23.11 -29.88
CA PHE A 12 -16.79 21.93 -29.02
C PHE A 12 -15.67 22.19 -28.02
N ALA A 13 -16.02 22.50 -26.77
CA ALA A 13 -15.07 22.50 -25.67
C ALA A 13 -14.72 21.04 -25.33
N ALA A 14 -13.52 20.59 -25.75
CA ALA A 14 -12.98 19.33 -25.28
C ALA A 14 -12.68 19.43 -23.77
N PRO A 15 -13.19 18.52 -22.92
CA PRO A 15 -12.79 18.49 -21.53
C PRO A 15 -11.31 18.12 -21.45
N LEU A 16 -10.50 19.02 -20.91
CA LEU A 16 -9.09 18.78 -20.61
C LEU A 16 -8.98 17.54 -19.70
N PRO A 17 -8.01 16.64 -19.93
CA PRO A 17 -7.73 15.55 -19.01
C PRO A 17 -7.37 16.15 -17.65
N GLN A 18 -8.24 15.97 -16.67
CA GLN A 18 -7.94 16.33 -15.29
C GLN A 18 -6.74 15.49 -14.87
N PRO A 19 -5.64 16.10 -14.37
CA PRO A 19 -4.61 15.32 -13.71
C PRO A 19 -5.29 14.67 -12.51
N VAL A 20 -5.50 13.35 -12.60
CA VAL A 20 -5.78 12.52 -11.43
C VAL A 20 -4.66 12.86 -10.46
N ASN A 21 -5.02 13.54 -9.37
CA ASN A 21 -4.15 13.76 -8.22
C ASN A 21 -3.78 12.35 -7.73
N ALA A 22 -2.68 11.82 -8.25
CA ALA A 22 -1.92 10.77 -7.58
C ALA A 22 -1.54 11.42 -6.26
N GLN A 23 -2.37 11.15 -5.25
CA GLN A 23 -2.18 11.61 -3.89
C GLN A 23 -0.71 11.41 -3.58
N ASN A 24 -0.01 12.53 -3.37
CA ASN A 24 1.41 12.58 -3.10
C ASN A 24 1.68 11.55 -2.01
N ALA A 25 2.09 10.35 -2.42
CA ALA A 25 2.44 9.28 -1.51
C ALA A 25 3.77 9.73 -0.96
N SER A 26 3.72 10.59 0.07
CA SER A 26 4.88 10.88 0.89
C SER A 26 5.33 9.53 1.40
N PHE A 27 6.30 8.94 0.69
CA PHE A 27 6.89 7.66 1.04
C PHE A 27 7.55 7.89 2.39
N PHE A 28 6.84 7.51 3.45
CA PHE A 28 7.35 7.55 4.80
C PHE A 28 8.64 6.74 4.82
N ASP A 29 9.73 7.24 5.43
CA ASP A 29 10.97 6.47 5.52
C ASP A 29 10.79 5.31 6.50
N CYS A 30 10.28 4.21 5.95
CA CYS A 30 9.94 2.99 6.65
C CYS A 30 11.13 2.29 7.31
N GLN A 31 12.35 2.75 7.04
CA GLN A 31 13.56 2.02 7.40
C GLN A 31 14.04 2.36 8.82
N ASN A 32 13.76 3.56 9.34
CA ASN A 32 14.54 4.09 10.46
C ASN A 32 13.74 4.58 11.68
N GLU A 33 12.46 4.92 11.53
CA GLU A 33 11.70 5.45 12.67
C GLU A 33 11.21 4.33 13.60
N ARG A 34 11.43 4.49 14.91
CA ARG A 34 10.85 3.59 15.92
C ARG A 34 9.51 4.12 16.36
N LEU A 35 8.50 3.25 16.31
CA LEU A 35 7.12 3.58 16.65
C LEU A 35 6.64 2.63 17.75
N ARG A 36 5.71 3.11 18.58
CA ARG A 36 5.00 2.25 19.53
C ARG A 36 3.94 1.44 18.76
N ILE A 37 4.22 0.16 18.53
CA ILE A 37 3.38 -0.73 17.72
C ILE A 37 2.77 -1.79 18.63
N THR A 38 1.48 -2.04 18.47
CA THR A 38 0.78 -3.17 19.10
C THR A 38 -0.23 -3.74 18.11
N ILE A 39 0.01 -4.98 17.65
CA ILE A 39 -0.89 -5.71 16.75
C ILE A 39 -1.07 -7.11 17.32
N ALA A 40 -2.32 -7.45 17.62
CA ALA A 40 -2.69 -8.76 18.14
C ALA A 40 -2.59 -9.84 17.04
N PRO A 41 -2.44 -11.12 17.41
CA PRO A 41 -2.47 -12.22 16.45
C PRO A 41 -3.75 -12.21 15.63
N MET A 42 -3.63 -12.06 14.31
CA MET A 42 -4.77 -12.11 13.39
C MET A 42 -4.37 -12.64 12.02
N ARG A 43 -5.36 -12.80 11.13
CA ARG A 43 -5.11 -13.22 9.75
C ARG A 43 -4.17 -12.23 9.06
N LEU A 44 -3.28 -12.75 8.22
CA LEU A 44 -2.19 -12.01 7.60
C LEU A 44 -2.68 -10.77 6.83
N ASP A 45 -3.77 -10.90 6.09
CA ASP A 45 -4.39 -9.79 5.37
C ASP A 45 -4.75 -8.62 6.29
N LYS A 46 -5.44 -8.90 7.41
CA LYS A 46 -5.81 -7.90 8.41
C LYS A 46 -4.61 -7.36 9.16
N ALA A 47 -3.65 -8.22 9.49
CA ALA A 47 -2.44 -7.84 10.19
C ALA A 47 -1.58 -6.87 9.36
N LEU A 48 -1.43 -7.14 8.06
CA LEU A 48 -0.71 -6.27 7.13
C LEU A 48 -1.45 -4.95 6.90
N ALA A 49 -2.78 -4.97 6.78
CA ALA A 49 -3.57 -3.73 6.71
C ALA A 49 -3.40 -2.88 7.97
N GLN A 50 -3.47 -3.51 9.15
CA GLN A 50 -3.25 -2.80 10.42
C GLN A 50 -1.80 -2.30 10.56
N PHE A 51 -0.82 -3.07 10.11
CA PHE A 51 0.58 -2.66 10.07
C PHE A 51 0.76 -1.40 9.21
N THR A 52 0.21 -1.38 7.99
CA THR A 52 0.25 -0.22 7.10
C THR A 52 -0.44 0.99 7.73
N ASN A 53 -1.57 0.80 8.40
CA ASN A 53 -2.28 1.90 9.07
C ASN A 53 -1.47 2.51 10.23
N ILE A 54 -0.76 1.70 11.00
CA ILE A 54 0.03 2.17 12.15
C ILE A 54 1.35 2.80 11.69
N THR A 55 2.05 2.14 10.77
CA THR A 55 3.41 2.53 10.35
C THR A 55 3.44 3.47 9.16
N ARG A 56 2.30 3.64 8.47
CA ARG A 56 2.18 4.32 7.17
C ARG A 56 3.07 3.73 6.08
N CYS A 57 3.58 2.52 6.30
CA CYS A 57 4.45 1.83 5.38
C CYS A 57 3.65 0.88 4.49
N PRO A 58 3.64 1.09 3.16
CA PRO A 58 2.98 0.17 2.26
C PRO A 58 3.66 -1.20 2.33
N VAL A 59 2.83 -2.25 2.34
CA VAL A 59 3.30 -3.63 2.27
C VAL A 59 2.68 -4.34 1.08
N SER A 60 3.54 -4.83 0.20
CA SER A 60 3.18 -5.60 -0.97
C SER A 60 3.32 -7.09 -0.66
N ILE A 61 2.34 -7.91 -1.06
CA ILE A 61 2.48 -9.37 -1.02
C ILE A 61 2.84 -9.81 -2.43
N ASP A 62 4.00 -10.43 -2.60
CA ASP A 62 4.42 -10.99 -3.89
C ASP A 62 3.59 -12.26 -4.17
N THR A 63 2.42 -12.07 -4.82
CA THR A 63 1.45 -13.13 -5.11
C THR A 63 2.00 -14.24 -6.01
N ASP A 64 3.04 -13.94 -6.79
CA ASP A 64 3.64 -14.89 -7.73
C ASP A 64 4.53 -15.90 -7.00
N ARG A 65 5.18 -15.47 -5.91
CA ARG A 65 5.97 -16.35 -5.02
C ARG A 65 5.17 -17.09 -3.95
N VAL A 66 3.88 -16.76 -3.78
CA VAL A 66 2.95 -17.46 -2.84
C VAL A 66 1.86 -18.29 -3.52
N LYS A 67 1.95 -18.51 -4.85
CA LYS A 67 1.07 -19.45 -5.57
C LYS A 67 1.07 -20.83 -4.88
N GLY A 68 -0.11 -21.25 -4.40
CA GLY A 68 -0.36 -22.61 -3.90
C GLY A 68 -0.76 -22.74 -2.42
N ARG A 69 -0.73 -21.69 -1.60
CA ARG A 69 -1.39 -21.70 -0.28
C ARG A 69 -2.15 -20.40 -0.01
N PRO A 70 -3.26 -20.44 0.73
CA PRO A 70 -3.92 -19.23 1.22
C PRO A 70 -3.07 -18.59 2.32
N THR A 71 -1.94 -17.98 1.95
CA THR A 71 -1.06 -17.25 2.87
C THR A 71 -1.80 -16.09 3.53
N ARG A 72 -2.79 -15.51 2.85
CA ARG A 72 -3.75 -14.55 3.43
C ARG A 72 -4.51 -15.08 4.65
N ASN A 73 -4.67 -16.41 4.79
CA ASN A 73 -5.39 -17.02 5.92
C ASN A 73 -4.47 -17.41 7.08
N MET A 74 -3.16 -17.23 6.94
CA MET A 74 -2.21 -17.52 8.02
C MET A 74 -2.40 -16.56 9.18
N LYS A 75 -2.26 -17.06 10.42
CA LYS A 75 -2.23 -16.20 11.60
C LYS A 75 -0.83 -15.64 11.82
N THR A 76 -0.77 -14.36 12.13
CA THR A 76 0.45 -13.63 12.51
C THR A 76 0.69 -13.72 14.00
N ALA A 77 1.94 -13.49 14.43
CA ALA A 77 2.31 -13.44 15.83
C ALA A 77 1.96 -12.08 16.46
N LEU A 78 1.81 -12.08 17.80
CA LEU A 78 1.67 -10.85 18.57
C LEU A 78 2.92 -9.99 18.40
N ILE A 79 2.73 -8.71 18.09
CA ILE A 79 3.78 -7.70 18.14
C ILE A 79 3.39 -6.61 19.11
N LYS A 80 4.31 -6.29 20.02
CA LYS A 80 4.16 -5.25 21.03
C LYS A 80 5.52 -4.65 21.34
N GLY A 81 5.60 -3.32 21.38
CA GLY A 81 6.79 -2.60 21.85
C GLY A 81 7.12 -1.39 21.00
N HIS A 82 8.28 -0.79 21.29
CA HIS A 82 8.85 0.29 20.51
C HIS A 82 9.79 -0.31 19.45
N LEU A 83 9.31 -0.41 18.22
CA LEU A 83 9.94 -1.18 17.14
C LEU A 83 10.02 -0.34 15.87
N THR A 84 11.03 -0.60 15.05
CA THR A 84 10.98 -0.10 13.66
C THR A 84 9.94 -0.89 12.86
N PRO A 85 9.35 -0.33 11.80
CA PRO A 85 8.45 -1.05 10.91
C PRO A 85 9.06 -2.38 10.43
N ARG A 86 10.35 -2.40 10.09
CA ARG A 86 11.07 -3.63 9.70
C ARG A 86 11.05 -4.68 10.83
N GLN A 87 11.40 -4.29 12.06
CA GLN A 87 11.41 -5.21 13.20
C GLN A 87 10.02 -5.73 13.53
N ALA A 88 9.01 -4.87 13.48
CA ALA A 88 7.63 -5.23 13.71
C ALA A 88 7.14 -6.24 12.65
N LEU A 89 7.43 -6.00 11.37
CA LEU A 89 7.03 -6.89 10.29
C LEU A 89 7.69 -8.28 10.42
N VAL A 90 9.00 -8.32 10.68
CA VAL A 90 9.72 -9.60 10.90
C VAL A 90 9.15 -10.37 12.09
N ARG A 91 8.84 -9.70 13.20
CA ARG A 91 8.23 -10.34 14.37
C ARG A 91 6.80 -10.81 14.10
N MET A 92 6.02 -10.03 13.36
CA MET A 92 4.64 -10.36 13.00
C MET A 92 4.55 -11.62 12.11
N LEU A 93 5.51 -11.79 11.20
CA LEU A 93 5.61 -12.96 10.31
C LEU A 93 6.23 -14.19 11.00
N ARG A 94 6.62 -14.10 12.27
CA ARG A 94 7.24 -15.22 13.00
C ARG A 94 6.26 -16.40 13.08
N GLY A 95 6.76 -17.59 12.74
CA GLY A 95 5.93 -18.81 12.67
C GLY A 95 5.19 -18.99 11.36
N THR A 96 5.30 -18.05 10.42
CA THR A 96 4.89 -18.23 9.03
C THR A 96 6.10 -18.60 8.16
N PRO A 97 5.92 -19.23 6.99
CA PRO A 97 7.00 -19.42 6.03
C PRO A 97 7.38 -18.13 5.29
N LEU A 98 6.80 -16.98 5.67
CA LEU A 98 6.98 -15.72 4.96
C LEU A 98 8.16 -14.93 5.51
N LYS A 99 8.82 -14.22 4.60
CA LYS A 99 9.92 -13.30 4.84
C LYS A 99 9.53 -11.93 4.34
N SER A 100 10.03 -10.90 5.02
CA SER A 100 9.93 -9.53 4.56
C SER A 100 11.24 -9.07 3.94
N ALA A 101 11.14 -8.30 2.85
CA ALA A 101 12.25 -7.60 2.24
C ALA A 101 11.89 -6.11 2.09
N PRO A 102 12.85 -5.19 2.25
CA PRO A 102 12.60 -3.78 1.93
C PRO A 102 12.45 -3.62 0.42
N ILE A 103 11.54 -2.74 0.01
CA ILE A 103 11.36 -2.28 -1.38
C ILE A 103 11.32 -0.74 -1.37
N HIS A 104 11.34 -0.11 -2.54
CA HIS A 104 11.24 1.35 -2.65
C HIS A 104 9.97 1.84 -1.94
N GLY A 105 10.16 2.56 -0.83
CA GLY A 105 9.09 3.17 -0.05
C GLY A 105 8.29 2.20 0.85
N GLY A 106 8.71 0.96 1.05
CA GLY A 106 7.94 0.02 1.87
C GLY A 106 8.56 -1.37 2.04
N PHE A 107 7.71 -2.38 2.20
CA PHE A 107 8.13 -3.77 2.36
C PHE A 107 7.42 -4.70 1.38
N SER A 108 8.11 -5.72 0.90
CA SER A 108 7.50 -6.88 0.27
C SER A 108 7.47 -8.06 1.24
N VAL A 109 6.42 -8.87 1.14
CA VAL A 109 6.29 -10.14 1.85
C VAL A 109 6.22 -11.27 0.82
N SER A 110 7.16 -12.20 0.92
CA SER A 110 7.30 -13.36 0.03
C SER A 110 7.68 -14.60 0.83
N LYS A 111 7.70 -15.77 0.20
CA LYS A 111 8.12 -17.04 0.83
C LYS A 111 9.64 -17.20 0.75
#